data_AF-A0AAN8I7T2-F1
#
_entry.id   AF-A0AAN8I7T2-F1
#
_cell.length_a   1.000
_cell.length_b   1.000
_cell.length_c   1.000
_cell.angle_alpha   90.00
_cell.angle_beta   90.00
_cell.angle_gamma   90.00
#
_symmetry.space_group_name_H-M   'P 1'
#
loop_
_entity.id
_entity.type
_entity.pdbx_description
1 polymer ?
#
loop_
_entity_poly.entity_id
_entity_poly.type
_entity_poly.pdbx_seq_one_letter_code
_entity_poly.pdbx_strand_id
1 'polypeptide(L)'
;MAINGTSTNFPKFEDGDVSIVVSTSRIYILHSNVLRRVSKYFKNIFDTSDPPRLTAAARREGYTPWRFQLYQDHNHPNDRGQFFSMPIGESGKVHGQNNIPPRGPSTTMSGEDDDKCWDWLFGCFYGITPDFDSSTFGATVNDCFVLMDCADTISAVDHVREVVDLALMRQDEVLWKSIAGIPTVWAELGRRVRSPAIFKEAVIHIVGKWKMLDHESKDQLPKDIQKLCKKKWDELELAKRAIEIRIAGHYPPFLCRNHADKPHRTAYANDIYSWTALSYFRQYLAQSGNDSTNRQAEDGGYAWYKAFSKGADAYLDHEAMREFHTFFPMSSKACSVLEAHMNVLKEDIKDFVKDLMVVRTHVDPATLEGAGKPWLTCTVVEKGDLPWVVMEEGEQGNGFNALAQEAMRVEETGMEADDEDDE
;
A
#
# COMPACT_ATOMS: atom_id res chain seq x y z
N MET A 1 26.31 -4.94 -18.34
CA MET A 1 27.03 -4.35 -19.49
C MET A 1 26.27 -3.10 -19.90
N ALA A 2 26.70 -1.93 -19.42
CA ALA A 2 26.08 -0.65 -19.74
C ALA A 2 26.53 -0.23 -21.14
N ILE A 3 25.57 -0.03 -22.05
CA ILE A 3 25.85 0.56 -23.36
C ILE A 3 25.90 2.07 -23.14
N ASN A 4 27.09 2.59 -22.82
CA ASN A 4 27.39 4.01 -22.95
C ASN A 4 27.57 4.31 -24.44
N GLY A 5 26.45 4.60 -25.11
CA GLY A 5 26.41 5.17 -26.45
C GLY A 5 25.76 6.54 -26.38
N THR A 6 26.54 7.58 -26.65
CA THR A 6 26.12 8.98 -26.71
C THR A 6 24.86 9.16 -27.56
N SER A 7 23.75 9.55 -26.92
CA SER A 7 22.43 9.79 -27.51
C SER A 7 22.35 11.13 -28.26
N THR A 8 23.19 11.35 -29.28
CA THR A 8 23.21 12.65 -29.99
C THR A 8 22.17 12.76 -31.11
N ASN A 9 21.54 11.66 -31.52
CA ASN A 9 20.70 11.61 -32.73
C ASN A 9 19.21 11.36 -32.44
N PHE A 10 18.78 11.21 -31.18
CA PHE A 10 17.35 11.14 -30.86
C PHE A 10 16.68 12.50 -31.13
N PRO A 11 15.48 12.58 -31.73
CA PRO A 11 14.52 11.50 -32.02
C PRO A 11 14.64 10.82 -33.40
N LYS A 12 15.64 11.17 -34.22
CA LYS A 12 15.79 10.68 -35.60
C LYS A 12 17.18 10.10 -35.86
N PHE A 13 17.32 8.80 -35.66
CA PHE A 13 18.56 8.08 -35.96
C PHE A 13 18.73 7.89 -37.47
N GLU A 14 19.92 8.16 -38.01
CA GLU A 14 20.22 7.97 -39.45
C GLU A 14 20.18 6.50 -39.87
N ASP A 15 20.49 5.59 -38.94
CA ASP A 15 20.52 4.14 -39.10
C ASP A 15 19.25 3.43 -38.64
N GLY A 16 18.22 4.19 -38.24
CA GLY A 16 16.95 3.62 -37.79
C GLY A 16 16.14 2.99 -38.92
N ASP A 17 15.51 1.86 -38.62
CA ASP A 17 14.71 1.05 -39.55
C ASP A 17 13.20 1.09 -39.25
N VAL A 18 12.78 1.93 -38.30
CA VAL A 18 11.38 2.13 -37.92
C VAL A 18 11.04 3.62 -37.88
N SER A 19 10.02 4.03 -38.63
CA SER A 19 9.43 5.37 -38.51
C SER A 19 8.15 5.30 -37.68
N ILE A 20 8.07 6.09 -36.62
CA ILE A 20 6.87 6.25 -35.82
C ILE A 20 6.38 7.68 -35.97
N VAL A 21 5.14 7.84 -36.43
CA VAL A 21 4.47 9.12 -36.60
C VAL A 21 3.44 9.26 -35.49
N VAL A 22 3.72 10.12 -34.51
CA VAL A 22 2.78 10.45 -33.44
C VAL A 22 1.88 11.60 -33.86
N SER A 23 2.47 12.66 -34.41
CA SER A 23 1.77 13.84 -34.93
C SER A 23 2.50 14.41 -36.15
N THR A 24 1.98 15.48 -36.72
CA THR A 24 2.61 16.17 -37.87
C THR A 24 3.98 16.77 -37.51
N SER A 25 4.20 17.12 -36.24
CA SER A 25 5.45 17.68 -35.72
C SER A 25 6.35 16.62 -35.09
N ARG A 26 5.80 15.50 -34.61
CA ARG A 26 6.55 14.43 -33.93
C ARG A 26 6.65 13.16 -34.77
N ILE A 27 7.82 13.04 -35.43
CA ILE A 27 8.22 11.86 -36.19
C ILE A 27 9.53 11.33 -35.61
N TYR A 28 9.52 10.07 -35.21
CA TYR A 28 10.66 9.35 -34.67
C TYR A 28 11.21 8.39 -35.71
N ILE A 29 12.53 8.30 -35.82
CA ILE A 29 13.23 7.25 -36.60
C ILE A 29 14.06 6.45 -35.61
N LEU A 30 13.60 5.23 -35.31
CA LEU A 30 14.06 4.36 -34.22
C LEU A 30 14.51 2.99 -34.75
N HIS A 31 15.01 2.15 -33.84
CA HIS A 31 15.50 0.80 -34.15
C HIS A 31 14.48 -0.29 -33.76
N SER A 32 14.15 -1.17 -34.69
CA SER A 32 13.26 -2.32 -34.48
C SER A 32 13.79 -3.25 -33.39
N ASN A 33 15.10 -3.46 -33.33
CA ASN A 33 15.76 -4.26 -32.30
C ASN A 33 15.53 -3.71 -30.88
N VAL A 34 15.59 -2.39 -30.72
CA VAL A 34 15.34 -1.74 -29.42
C VAL A 34 13.86 -1.89 -29.06
N LEU A 35 12.95 -1.53 -29.97
CA LEU A 35 11.51 -1.62 -29.77
C LEU A 35 11.04 -3.05 -29.50
N ARG A 36 11.59 -4.06 -30.18
CA ARG A 36 11.31 -5.49 -29.96
C ARG A 36 11.69 -5.95 -28.55
N ARG A 37 12.75 -5.37 -27.97
CA ARG A 37 13.22 -5.72 -26.62
C ARG A 37 12.35 -5.11 -25.53
N VAL A 38 11.94 -3.86 -25.70
CA VAL A 38 11.29 -3.05 -24.64
C VAL A 38 9.76 -3.08 -24.68
N SER A 39 9.15 -3.32 -25.84
CA SER A 39 7.70 -3.30 -26.03
C SER A 39 7.18 -4.64 -26.54
N LYS A 40 6.25 -5.24 -25.80
CA LYS A 40 5.58 -6.49 -26.21
C LYS A 40 4.71 -6.28 -27.44
N TYR A 41 4.09 -5.10 -27.57
CA TYR A 41 3.29 -4.72 -28.72
C TYR A 41 4.12 -4.73 -30.02
N PHE A 42 5.23 -3.98 -30.04
CA PHE A 42 6.11 -3.93 -31.22
C PHE A 42 6.75 -5.29 -31.50
N LYS A 43 7.16 -6.01 -30.45
CA LYS A 43 7.68 -7.38 -30.59
C LYS A 43 6.72 -8.29 -31.35
N ASN A 44 5.45 -8.31 -30.98
CA ASN A 44 4.44 -9.16 -31.62
C ASN A 44 4.29 -8.81 -33.11
N ILE A 45 4.29 -7.52 -33.46
CA ILE A 45 4.17 -7.09 -34.86
C ILE A 45 5.41 -7.47 -35.68
N PHE A 46 6.60 -7.23 -35.12
CA PHE A 46 7.84 -7.54 -35.81
C PHE A 46 8.18 -9.04 -35.85
N ASP A 47 7.56 -9.87 -35.02
CA ASP A 47 7.69 -11.34 -35.03
C ASP A 47 6.70 -11.98 -36.02
N THR A 48 5.57 -11.31 -36.31
CA THR A 48 4.48 -11.86 -37.16
C THR A 48 4.55 -11.41 -38.61
N SER A 49 5.21 -10.29 -38.90
CA SER A 49 5.30 -9.73 -40.25
C SER A 49 6.75 -9.50 -40.64
N ASP A 50 7.09 -9.80 -41.90
CA ASP A 50 8.39 -9.44 -42.46
C ASP A 50 8.35 -8.04 -43.06
N PRO A 51 9.41 -7.22 -42.88
CA PRO A 51 9.46 -5.90 -43.47
C PRO A 51 9.57 -5.98 -45.00
N PRO A 52 8.96 -5.04 -45.74
CA PRO A 52 9.13 -4.94 -47.18
C PRO A 52 10.59 -4.61 -47.53
N ARG A 53 11.10 -5.25 -48.60
CA ARG A 53 12.44 -4.98 -49.11
C ARG A 53 12.45 -3.67 -49.89
N LEU A 54 12.90 -2.60 -49.23
CA LEU A 54 13.01 -1.28 -49.86
C LEU A 54 14.05 -1.25 -50.98
N THR A 55 13.73 -0.54 -52.06
CA THR A 55 14.65 -0.23 -53.17
C THR A 55 15.80 0.69 -52.72
N ALA A 56 16.92 0.65 -53.46
CA ALA A 56 18.09 1.49 -53.16
C ALA A 56 17.79 3.01 -53.24
N ALA A 57 16.83 3.42 -54.07
CA ALA A 57 16.37 4.80 -54.15
C ALA A 57 15.58 5.20 -52.89
N ALA A 58 14.64 4.36 -52.44
CA ALA A 58 13.85 4.60 -51.24
C ALA A 58 14.71 4.68 -49.96
N ARG A 59 15.77 3.86 -49.86
CA ARG A 59 16.75 3.96 -48.76
C ARG A 59 17.54 5.27 -48.80
N ARG A 60 17.88 5.75 -50.00
CA ARG A 60 18.61 7.02 -50.19
C ARG A 60 17.75 8.24 -49.83
N GLU A 61 16.44 8.11 -49.96
CA GLU A 61 15.44 9.11 -49.53
C GLU A 61 15.10 9.03 -48.03
N GLY A 62 15.69 8.09 -47.28
CA GLY A 62 15.51 7.96 -45.83
C GLY A 62 14.21 7.24 -45.41
N TYR A 63 13.57 6.48 -46.31
CA TYR A 63 12.41 5.69 -45.94
C TYR A 63 12.81 4.47 -45.09
N THR A 64 11.98 4.19 -44.07
CA THR A 64 12.16 3.05 -43.16
C THR A 64 11.28 1.87 -43.60
N PRO A 65 11.74 0.62 -43.45
CA PRO A 65 10.94 -0.57 -43.78
C PRO A 65 9.67 -0.69 -42.93
N TRP A 66 9.72 -0.23 -41.68
CA TRP A 66 8.59 -0.20 -40.79
C TRP A 66 8.06 1.23 -40.63
N ARG A 67 6.74 1.39 -40.68
CA ARG A 67 6.08 2.67 -40.43
C ARG A 67 4.85 2.46 -39.57
N PHE A 68 4.82 3.14 -38.43
CA PHE A 68 3.68 3.16 -37.52
C PHE A 68 3.09 4.55 -37.46
N GLN A 69 1.77 4.64 -37.37
CA GLN A 69 1.07 5.89 -37.19
C GLN A 69 0.13 5.79 -35.99
N LEU A 70 0.16 6.81 -35.13
CA LEU A 70 -0.72 6.92 -33.98
C LEU A 70 -2.10 7.40 -34.43
N TYR A 71 -3.13 6.69 -33.98
CA TYR A 71 -4.53 7.06 -34.18
C TYR A 71 -5.17 7.27 -32.82
N GLN A 72 -5.71 8.47 -32.60
CA GLN A 72 -6.34 8.89 -31.36
C GLN A 72 -7.82 9.22 -31.60
N ASP A 73 -8.67 8.92 -30.62
CA ASP A 73 -10.04 9.38 -30.62
C ASP A 73 -10.17 10.67 -29.82
N HIS A 74 -10.21 11.80 -30.52
CA HIS A 74 -10.29 13.11 -29.89
C HIS A 74 -11.61 13.37 -29.13
N ASN A 75 -12.62 12.50 -29.27
CA ASN A 75 -13.86 12.60 -28.50
C ASN A 75 -13.72 12.03 -27.08
N HIS A 76 -12.64 11.31 -26.78
CA HIS A 76 -12.37 10.74 -25.47
C HIS A 76 -11.15 11.43 -24.83
N PRO A 77 -11.35 12.24 -23.77
CA PRO A 77 -10.30 13.11 -23.21
C PRO A 77 -9.10 12.38 -22.54
N ASN A 78 -9.04 11.05 -22.59
CA ASN A 78 -7.92 10.25 -22.08
C ASN A 78 -7.46 9.17 -23.10
N ASP A 79 -7.92 9.22 -24.36
CA ASP A 79 -7.47 8.26 -25.36
C ASP A 79 -6.03 8.59 -25.80
N ARG A 80 -5.07 7.83 -25.26
CA ARG A 80 -3.65 7.94 -25.65
C ARG A 80 -3.40 7.43 -27.08
N GLY A 81 -4.38 6.78 -27.69
CA GLY A 81 -4.35 6.29 -29.06
C GLY A 81 -3.68 4.93 -29.19
N GLN A 82 -3.80 4.37 -30.38
CA GLN A 82 -3.19 3.10 -30.75
C GLN A 82 -2.35 3.28 -32.01
N PHE A 83 -1.19 2.62 -32.04
CA PHE A 83 -0.40 2.57 -33.26
C PHE A 83 -1.01 1.57 -34.24
N PHE A 84 -0.91 1.91 -35.51
CA PHE A 84 -1.22 1.00 -36.61
C PHE A 84 -0.01 0.88 -37.52
N SER A 85 0.32 -0.36 -37.89
CA SER A 85 1.34 -0.64 -38.89
C SER A 85 0.81 -0.25 -40.27
N MET A 86 1.54 0.63 -40.96
CA MET A 86 1.15 1.11 -42.28
C MET A 86 1.78 0.21 -43.34
N PRO A 87 0.98 -0.32 -44.30
CA PRO A 87 1.52 -1.11 -45.40
C PRO A 87 2.39 -0.23 -46.31
N ILE A 88 3.68 -0.52 -46.37
CA ILE A 88 4.65 0.18 -47.22
C ILE A 88 4.99 -0.70 -48.42
N GLY A 89 5.02 -0.10 -49.63
CA GLY A 89 5.53 -0.77 -50.82
C GLY A 89 7.05 -0.66 -50.97
N GLU A 90 7.64 -1.34 -51.95
CA GLU A 90 9.10 -1.34 -52.21
C GLU A 90 9.67 0.07 -52.52
N SER A 91 8.81 1.01 -52.90
CA SER A 91 9.12 2.42 -53.13
C SER A 91 9.16 3.27 -51.85
N GLY A 92 8.92 2.70 -50.66
CA GLY A 92 8.89 3.44 -49.40
C GLY A 92 7.60 4.22 -49.14
N LYS A 93 6.67 4.23 -50.11
CA LYS A 93 5.37 4.90 -49.99
C LYS A 93 4.31 3.98 -49.40
N VAL A 94 3.41 4.55 -48.61
CA VAL A 94 2.26 3.84 -48.02
C VAL A 94 1.26 3.49 -49.13
N HIS A 95 0.86 2.22 -49.24
CA HIS A 95 -0.08 1.73 -50.26
C HIS A 95 -1.41 1.31 -49.60
N GLY A 96 -2.53 1.84 -50.08
CA GLY A 96 -3.88 1.43 -49.67
C GLY A 96 -4.30 1.96 -48.30
N GLN A 97 -5.04 3.08 -48.27
CA GLN A 97 -5.66 3.62 -47.06
C GLN A 97 -6.96 2.87 -46.66
N ASN A 98 -7.32 1.78 -47.34
CA ASN A 98 -8.67 1.21 -47.29
C ASN A 98 -9.00 0.44 -45.99
N ASN A 99 -8.03 0.18 -45.11
CA ASN A 99 -8.22 -0.53 -43.83
C ASN A 99 -7.93 0.35 -42.60
N ILE A 100 -7.88 1.66 -42.77
CA ILE A 100 -7.70 2.59 -41.66
C ILE A 100 -9.03 2.68 -40.89
N PRO A 101 -9.04 2.52 -39.55
CA PRO A 101 -10.25 2.75 -38.74
C PRO A 101 -10.86 4.14 -39.05
N PRO A 102 -12.17 4.36 -38.84
CA PRO A 102 -12.78 5.67 -39.03
C PRO A 102 -12.26 6.76 -38.05
N ARG A 103 -11.33 6.41 -37.15
CA ARG A 103 -10.56 7.36 -36.35
C ARG A 103 -9.58 8.09 -37.25
N GLY A 104 -9.62 9.43 -37.26
CA GLY A 104 -8.71 10.24 -38.07
C GLY A 104 -7.25 10.05 -37.61
N PRO A 105 -6.26 10.17 -38.52
CA PRO A 105 -4.87 10.34 -38.09
C PRO A 105 -4.79 11.54 -37.15
N SER A 106 -3.94 11.50 -36.12
CA SER A 106 -3.66 12.66 -35.27
C SER A 106 -3.09 13.80 -36.14
N THR A 107 -3.99 14.59 -36.71
CA THR A 107 -3.75 15.68 -37.68
C THR A 107 -4.22 17.02 -37.12
N THR A 108 -4.95 16.99 -36.01
CA THR A 108 -5.21 18.13 -35.15
C THR A 108 -3.99 18.38 -34.26
N MET A 109 -3.76 19.64 -33.95
CA MET A 109 -2.80 20.09 -32.95
C MET A 109 -3.20 19.46 -31.61
N SER A 110 -2.69 18.26 -31.29
CA SER A 110 -2.61 17.80 -29.90
C SER A 110 -1.91 18.90 -29.11
N GLY A 111 -2.36 19.17 -27.88
CA GLY A 111 -1.64 20.11 -27.03
C GLY A 111 -0.18 19.69 -26.97
N GLU A 112 0.76 20.63 -27.08
CA GLU A 112 2.21 20.33 -27.12
C GLU A 112 2.65 19.43 -25.95
N ASP A 113 1.89 19.37 -24.86
CA ASP A 113 2.11 18.51 -23.70
C ASP A 113 1.76 17.03 -23.89
N ASP A 114 0.74 16.67 -24.67
CA ASP A 114 0.36 15.25 -24.87
C ASP A 114 1.40 14.49 -25.69
N ASP A 115 2.06 15.20 -26.61
CA ASP A 115 3.09 14.66 -27.47
C ASP A 115 4.43 14.43 -26.72
N LYS A 116 4.68 15.21 -25.64
CA LYS A 116 5.91 15.08 -24.82
C LYS A 116 6.01 13.72 -24.13
N CYS A 117 4.89 13.08 -23.79
CA CYS A 117 4.92 11.75 -23.19
C CYS A 117 5.62 10.72 -24.09
N TRP A 118 5.48 10.88 -25.41
CA TRP A 118 6.11 9.99 -26.39
C TRP A 118 7.61 10.27 -26.52
N ASP A 119 8.03 11.53 -26.42
CA ASP A 119 9.46 11.87 -26.35
C ASP A 119 10.10 11.22 -25.12
N TRP A 120 9.45 11.32 -23.95
CA TRP A 120 9.91 10.70 -22.71
C TRP A 120 9.97 9.18 -22.82
N LEU A 121 8.90 8.55 -23.31
CA LEU A 121 8.80 7.09 -23.43
C LEU A 121 9.86 6.52 -24.37
N PHE A 122 9.95 7.06 -25.60
CA PHE A 122 10.95 6.59 -26.55
C PHE A 122 12.36 6.98 -26.11
N GLY A 123 12.55 8.14 -25.48
CA GLY A 123 13.81 8.52 -24.86
C GLY A 123 14.28 7.51 -23.83
N CYS A 124 13.39 7.03 -22.95
CA CYS A 124 13.70 5.99 -21.95
C CYS A 124 14.25 4.71 -22.59
N PHE A 125 13.79 4.34 -23.79
CA PHE A 125 14.28 3.15 -24.51
C PHE A 125 15.76 3.26 -24.90
N TYR A 126 16.28 4.48 -24.99
CA TYR A 126 17.68 4.81 -25.28
C TYR A 126 18.43 5.32 -24.05
N GLY A 127 17.87 5.18 -22.84
CA GLY A 127 18.50 5.63 -21.60
C GLY A 127 18.48 7.15 -21.38
N ILE A 128 17.65 7.88 -22.14
CA ILE A 128 17.40 9.30 -21.91
C ILE A 128 16.36 9.41 -20.79
N THR A 129 16.73 10.09 -19.70
CA THR A 129 15.82 10.32 -18.57
C THR A 129 14.78 11.38 -18.92
N PRO A 130 13.49 11.15 -18.65
CA PRO A 130 12.45 12.17 -18.75
C PRO A 130 12.76 13.38 -17.87
N ASP A 131 12.44 14.55 -18.38
CA ASP A 131 12.48 15.80 -17.63
C ASP A 131 11.06 16.08 -17.11
N PHE A 132 10.75 15.52 -15.95
CA PHE A 132 9.45 15.72 -15.30
C PHE A 132 9.39 17.11 -14.67
N ASP A 133 8.21 17.73 -14.71
CA ASP A 133 7.99 18.98 -14.03
C ASP A 133 8.08 18.77 -12.51
N SER A 134 9.14 19.31 -11.92
CA SER A 134 9.41 19.29 -10.48
C SER A 134 8.90 20.56 -9.77
N SER A 135 8.16 21.43 -10.45
CA SER A 135 7.61 22.66 -9.89
C SER A 135 6.67 22.40 -8.71
N THR A 136 5.86 21.34 -8.80
CA THR A 136 4.92 20.92 -7.78
C THR A 136 4.83 19.40 -7.74
N PHE A 137 4.54 18.86 -6.55
CA PHE A 137 4.28 17.42 -6.39
C PHE A 137 3.18 16.92 -7.33
N GLY A 138 2.10 17.69 -7.49
CA GLY A 138 0.99 17.35 -8.38
C GLY A 138 1.41 17.28 -9.85
N ALA A 139 2.27 18.19 -10.32
CA ALA A 139 2.80 18.16 -11.68
C ALA A 139 3.69 16.92 -11.90
N THR A 140 4.62 16.63 -10.98
CA THR A 140 5.45 15.42 -11.09
C THR A 140 4.62 14.14 -11.11
N VAL A 141 3.60 14.04 -10.25
CA VAL A 141 2.71 12.88 -10.20
C VAL A 141 1.92 12.75 -11.50
N ASN A 142 1.37 13.86 -12.01
CA ASN A 142 0.68 13.87 -13.30
C ASN A 142 1.58 13.38 -14.42
N ASP A 143 2.81 13.89 -14.53
CA ASP A 143 3.76 13.47 -15.55
C ASP A 143 4.12 11.97 -15.44
N CYS A 144 4.26 11.47 -14.21
CA CYS A 144 4.46 10.04 -13.97
C CYS A 144 3.27 9.20 -14.46
N PHE A 145 2.04 9.62 -14.18
CA PHE A 145 0.83 8.95 -14.68
C PHE A 145 0.76 8.99 -16.21
N VAL A 146 1.01 10.15 -16.81
CA VAL A 146 1.00 10.33 -18.26
C VAL A 146 2.02 9.41 -18.93
N LEU A 147 3.25 9.33 -18.42
CA LEU A 147 4.26 8.41 -18.96
C LEU A 147 3.84 6.94 -18.80
N MET A 148 3.30 6.55 -17.64
CA MET A 148 2.84 5.19 -17.38
C MET A 148 1.69 4.78 -18.30
N ASP A 149 0.72 5.66 -18.53
CA ASP A 149 -0.39 5.41 -19.44
C ASP A 149 0.10 5.30 -20.89
N CYS A 150 1.02 6.17 -21.33
CA CYS A 150 1.64 6.07 -22.65
C CYS A 150 2.42 4.73 -22.79
N ALA A 151 3.15 4.30 -21.76
CA ALA A 151 3.86 3.02 -21.77
C ALA A 151 2.91 1.81 -21.80
N ASP A 152 1.73 1.89 -21.16
CA ASP A 152 0.72 0.83 -21.16
C ASP A 152 0.18 0.56 -22.57
N THR A 153 -0.05 1.61 -23.38
CA THR A 153 -0.59 1.47 -24.75
C THR A 153 0.24 0.54 -25.65
N ILE A 154 1.56 0.52 -25.45
CA ILE A 154 2.51 -0.33 -26.19
C ILE A 154 3.10 -1.45 -25.33
N SER A 155 2.52 -1.71 -24.15
CA SER A 155 2.97 -2.76 -23.22
C SER A 155 4.46 -2.68 -22.91
N ALA A 156 4.96 -1.47 -22.63
CA ALA A 156 6.35 -1.15 -22.33
C ALA A 156 6.58 -0.65 -20.89
N VAL A 157 5.56 -0.79 -20.02
CA VAL A 157 5.63 -0.33 -18.62
C VAL A 157 6.86 -0.86 -17.90
N ASP A 158 7.21 -2.14 -18.11
CA ASP A 158 8.37 -2.80 -17.48
C ASP A 158 9.67 -1.96 -17.62
N HIS A 159 9.82 -1.16 -18.68
CA HIS A 159 11.02 -0.37 -18.97
C HIS A 159 11.02 1.04 -18.36
N VAL A 160 9.86 1.60 -18.01
CA VAL A 160 9.77 2.97 -17.45
C VAL A 160 9.55 3.01 -15.93
N ARG A 161 9.25 1.85 -15.32
CA ARG A 161 8.95 1.76 -13.89
C ARG A 161 10.01 2.34 -12.98
N GLU A 162 11.29 2.00 -13.20
CA GLU A 162 12.38 2.46 -12.33
C GLU A 162 12.53 3.98 -12.36
N VAL A 163 12.32 4.58 -13.55
CA VAL A 163 12.37 6.04 -13.74
C VAL A 163 11.23 6.72 -12.99
N VAL A 164 10.02 6.17 -13.09
CA VAL A 164 8.83 6.68 -12.39
C VAL A 164 8.98 6.50 -10.88
N ASP A 165 9.39 5.33 -10.42
CA ASP A 165 9.62 5.04 -9.00
C ASP A 165 10.63 6.02 -8.40
N LEU A 166 11.77 6.22 -9.07
CA LEU A 166 12.78 7.17 -8.63
C LEU A 166 12.26 8.61 -8.55
N ALA A 167 11.46 9.04 -9.54
CA ALA A 167 10.88 10.39 -9.56
C ALA A 167 9.90 10.62 -8.43
N LEU A 168 9.07 9.61 -8.12
CA LEU A 168 8.12 9.66 -6.99
C LEU A 168 8.86 9.63 -5.65
N MET A 169 9.81 8.71 -5.48
CA MET A 169 10.56 8.55 -4.23
C MET A 169 11.39 9.79 -3.85
N ARG A 170 11.80 10.61 -4.83
CA ARG A 170 12.48 11.90 -4.59
C ARG A 170 11.61 12.94 -3.89
N GLN A 171 10.28 12.78 -3.90
CA GLN A 171 9.34 13.70 -3.24
C GLN A 171 9.25 13.46 -1.72
N ASP A 172 9.78 12.32 -1.24
CA ASP A 172 9.94 11.95 0.17
C ASP A 172 8.72 12.27 1.06
N GLU A 173 8.82 13.21 2.00
CA GLU A 173 7.76 13.52 2.96
C GLU A 173 6.41 13.86 2.29
N VAL A 174 6.42 14.54 1.15
CA VAL A 174 5.20 14.92 0.41
C VAL A 174 4.53 13.68 -0.20
N LEU A 175 5.32 12.73 -0.69
CA LEU A 175 4.83 11.44 -1.19
C LEU A 175 4.11 10.67 -0.08
N TRP A 176 4.77 10.49 1.07
CA TRP A 176 4.21 9.68 2.16
C TRP A 176 2.91 10.27 2.70
N LYS A 177 2.84 11.60 2.87
CA LYS A 177 1.60 12.29 3.26
C LYS A 177 0.50 12.13 2.21
N SER A 178 0.84 12.18 0.92
CA SER A 178 -0.12 11.94 -0.16
C SER A 178 -0.66 10.51 -0.14
N ILE A 179 0.21 9.51 0.08
CA ILE A 179 -0.17 8.11 0.22
C ILE A 179 -1.12 7.93 1.41
N ALA A 180 -0.80 8.50 2.56
CA ALA A 180 -1.69 8.45 3.72
C ALA A 180 -3.05 9.11 3.43
N GLY A 181 -3.09 10.17 2.62
CA GLY A 181 -4.31 10.89 2.21
C GLY A 181 -5.23 10.06 1.34
N ILE A 182 -4.73 9.53 0.22
CA ILE A 182 -5.53 8.80 -0.80
C ILE A 182 -4.91 7.44 -1.11
N PRO A 183 -4.88 6.50 -0.14
CA PRO A 183 -4.07 5.30 -0.26
C PRO A 183 -4.57 4.32 -1.33
N THR A 184 -5.85 4.37 -1.71
CA THR A 184 -6.43 3.50 -2.76
C THR A 184 -5.80 3.75 -4.13
N VAL A 185 -5.65 5.01 -4.51
CA VAL A 185 -5.00 5.42 -5.77
C VAL A 185 -3.53 5.04 -5.76
N TRP A 186 -2.85 5.28 -4.64
CA TRP A 186 -1.43 4.95 -4.49
C TRP A 186 -1.14 3.45 -4.45
N ALA A 187 -2.05 2.63 -3.93
CA ALA A 187 -1.93 1.18 -3.98
C ALA A 187 -1.95 0.67 -5.44
N GLU A 188 -2.84 1.21 -6.27
CA GLU A 188 -2.88 0.87 -7.69
C GLU A 188 -1.65 1.37 -8.44
N LEU A 189 -1.23 2.63 -8.22
CA LEU A 189 -0.01 3.15 -8.84
C LEU A 189 1.22 2.35 -8.41
N GLY A 190 1.37 2.07 -7.12
CA GLY A 190 2.45 1.24 -6.58
C GLY A 190 2.47 -0.15 -7.20
N ARG A 191 1.29 -0.73 -7.47
CA ARG A 191 1.14 -2.00 -8.20
C ARG A 191 1.57 -1.91 -9.66
N ARG A 192 1.16 -0.86 -10.38
CA ARG A 192 1.56 -0.62 -11.79
C ARG A 192 3.06 -0.38 -11.92
N VAL A 193 3.62 0.42 -11.02
CA VAL A 193 5.05 0.76 -10.96
C VAL A 193 5.88 -0.39 -10.39
N ARG A 194 5.25 -1.36 -9.70
CA ARG A 194 5.91 -2.43 -8.93
C ARG A 194 6.86 -1.90 -7.85
N SER A 195 6.50 -0.76 -7.25
CA SER A 195 7.25 -0.15 -6.15
C SER A 195 6.85 -0.80 -4.83
N PRO A 196 7.76 -1.57 -4.17
CA PRO A 196 7.41 -2.19 -2.90
C PRO A 196 7.15 -1.17 -1.80
N ALA A 197 7.87 -0.04 -1.78
CA ALA A 197 7.73 0.98 -0.74
C ALA A 197 6.35 1.66 -0.83
N ILE A 198 6.00 2.18 -2.00
CA ILE A 198 4.71 2.86 -2.24
C ILE A 198 3.53 1.89 -2.00
N PHE A 199 3.62 0.67 -2.52
CA PHE A 199 2.55 -0.31 -2.37
C PHE A 199 2.33 -0.73 -0.92
N LYS A 200 3.40 -1.03 -0.17
CA LYS A 200 3.30 -1.44 1.24
C LYS A 200 2.72 -0.33 2.09
N GLU A 201 3.22 0.90 1.94
CA GLU A 201 2.71 2.07 2.65
C GLU A 201 1.20 2.23 2.42
N ALA A 202 0.78 2.21 1.15
CA ALA A 202 -0.62 2.35 0.77
C ALA A 202 -1.51 1.24 1.36
N VAL A 203 -1.08 -0.02 1.28
CA VAL A 203 -1.83 -1.16 1.85
C VAL A 203 -1.96 -1.04 3.36
N ILE A 204 -0.92 -0.63 4.08
CA ILE A 204 -0.99 -0.43 5.53
C ILE A 204 -2.06 0.61 5.89
N HIS A 205 -2.11 1.73 5.18
CA HIS A 205 -3.14 2.75 5.37
C HIS A 205 -4.54 2.25 5.00
N ILE A 206 -4.71 1.50 3.90
CA ILE A 206 -6.01 0.92 3.51
C ILE A 206 -6.52 -0.03 4.60
N VAL A 207 -5.66 -0.92 5.10
CA VAL A 207 -6.02 -1.90 6.14
C VAL A 207 -6.39 -1.21 7.45
N GLY A 208 -5.62 -0.21 7.88
CA GLY A 208 -5.92 0.57 9.07
C GLY A 208 -7.24 1.36 8.96
N LYS A 209 -7.50 1.94 7.77
CA LYS A 209 -8.74 2.68 7.47
C LYS A 209 -9.91 1.81 7.04
N TRP A 210 -9.75 0.48 6.97
CA TRP A 210 -10.71 -0.38 6.27
C TRP A 210 -12.15 -0.21 6.73
N LYS A 211 -12.36 0.05 8.02
CA LYS A 211 -13.70 0.30 8.58
C LYS A 211 -14.25 1.69 8.25
N MET A 212 -13.39 2.70 8.13
CA MET A 212 -13.74 4.07 7.75
C MET A 212 -14.04 4.21 6.25
N LEU A 213 -13.47 3.32 5.42
CA LEU A 213 -13.69 3.33 3.98
C LEU A 213 -15.13 2.90 3.65
N ASP A 214 -15.76 3.67 2.78
CA ASP A 214 -17.06 3.36 2.20
C ASP A 214 -16.99 2.16 1.25
N HIS A 215 -18.15 1.58 0.94
CA HIS A 215 -18.24 0.41 0.06
C HIS A 215 -17.79 0.73 -1.37
N GLU A 216 -18.06 1.94 -1.88
CA GLU A 216 -17.68 2.33 -3.22
C GLU A 216 -16.15 2.38 -3.37
N SER A 217 -15.46 3.04 -2.43
CA SER A 217 -13.98 3.05 -2.40
C SER A 217 -13.38 1.64 -2.31
N LYS A 218 -14.03 0.71 -1.62
CA LYS A 218 -13.58 -0.69 -1.54
C LYS A 218 -13.80 -1.45 -2.84
N ASP A 219 -14.89 -1.16 -3.56
CA ASP A 219 -15.25 -1.82 -4.82
C ASP A 219 -14.47 -1.27 -6.02
N GLN A 220 -14.02 -0.02 -5.95
CA GLN A 220 -13.12 0.58 -6.94
C GLN A 220 -11.69 0.00 -6.88
N LEU A 221 -11.32 -0.67 -5.79
CA LEU A 221 -10.01 -1.32 -5.69
C LEU A 221 -9.92 -2.51 -6.66
N PRO A 222 -8.77 -2.70 -7.34
CA PRO A 222 -8.46 -3.92 -8.06
C PRO A 222 -8.67 -5.17 -7.19
N LYS A 223 -9.21 -6.25 -7.77
CA LYS A 223 -9.64 -7.45 -7.02
C LYS A 223 -8.51 -8.12 -6.22
N ASP A 224 -7.28 -8.08 -6.74
CA ASP A 224 -6.09 -8.60 -6.07
C ASP A 224 -5.74 -7.76 -4.82
N ILE A 225 -5.75 -6.42 -4.94
CA ILE A 225 -5.54 -5.50 -3.81
C ILE A 225 -6.68 -5.64 -2.80
N GLN A 226 -7.94 -5.68 -3.26
CA GLN A 226 -9.10 -5.83 -2.39
C GLN A 226 -9.03 -7.12 -1.56
N LYS A 227 -8.69 -8.25 -2.20
CA LYS A 227 -8.52 -9.54 -1.53
C LYS A 227 -7.39 -9.51 -0.50
N LEU A 228 -6.25 -8.90 -0.83
CA LEU A 228 -5.12 -8.74 0.08
C LEU A 228 -5.50 -7.89 1.29
N CYS A 229 -6.04 -6.69 1.07
CA CYS A 229 -6.43 -5.78 2.14
C CYS A 229 -7.49 -6.39 3.05
N LYS A 230 -8.47 -7.10 2.49
CA LYS A 230 -9.48 -7.82 3.26
C LYS A 230 -8.86 -8.90 4.14
N LYS A 231 -7.96 -9.73 3.58
CA LYS A 231 -7.22 -10.75 4.35
C LYS A 231 -6.45 -10.13 5.51
N LYS A 232 -5.65 -9.09 5.25
CA LYS A 232 -4.85 -8.39 6.27
C LYS A 232 -5.71 -7.69 7.32
N TRP A 233 -6.88 -7.18 6.92
CA TRP A 233 -7.85 -6.61 7.85
C TRP A 233 -8.45 -7.68 8.75
N ASP A 234 -8.82 -8.85 8.22
CA ASP A 234 -9.34 -9.97 9.02
C ASP A 234 -8.28 -10.47 10.03
N GLU A 235 -7.00 -10.54 9.62
CA GLU A 235 -5.86 -10.84 10.51
C GLU A 235 -5.73 -9.80 11.64
N LEU A 236 -5.82 -8.51 11.32
CA LEU A 236 -5.75 -7.43 12.29
C LEU A 236 -6.94 -7.46 13.27
N GLU A 237 -8.16 -7.71 12.78
CA GLU A 237 -9.35 -7.84 13.63
C GLU A 237 -9.27 -9.06 14.57
N LEU A 238 -8.70 -10.18 14.09
CA LEU A 238 -8.45 -11.34 14.94
C LEU A 238 -7.43 -11.00 16.04
N ALA A 239 -6.34 -10.32 15.71
CA ALA A 239 -5.32 -9.90 16.67
C ALA A 239 -5.90 -8.95 17.74
N LYS A 240 -6.66 -7.94 17.32
CA LYS A 240 -7.39 -7.03 18.23
C LYS A 240 -8.29 -7.79 19.18
N ARG A 241 -9.08 -8.74 18.66
CA ARG A 241 -9.97 -9.57 19.48
C ARG A 241 -9.19 -10.41 20.49
N ALA A 242 -8.10 -11.05 20.07
CA ALA A 242 -7.25 -11.85 20.96
C ALA A 242 -6.64 -11.00 22.08
N ILE A 243 -6.17 -9.80 21.76
CA ILE A 243 -5.64 -8.83 22.74
C ILE A 243 -6.74 -8.40 23.72
N GLU A 244 -7.94 -8.10 23.25
CA GLU A 244 -9.05 -7.74 24.14
C GLU A 244 -9.45 -8.88 25.09
N ILE A 245 -9.48 -10.13 24.61
CA ILE A 245 -9.72 -11.31 25.45
C ILE A 245 -8.61 -11.44 26.49
N ARG A 246 -7.34 -11.30 26.09
CA ARG A 246 -6.18 -11.35 26.98
C ARG A 246 -6.24 -10.27 28.06
N ILE A 247 -6.60 -9.04 27.71
CA ILE A 247 -6.76 -7.93 28.65
C ILE A 247 -7.88 -8.25 29.66
N ALA A 248 -9.03 -8.75 29.19
CA ALA A 248 -10.16 -9.07 30.06
C ALA A 248 -9.86 -10.25 31.01
N GLY A 249 -9.14 -11.26 30.50
CA GLY A 249 -8.74 -12.45 31.23
C GLY A 249 -7.51 -12.30 32.13
N HIS A 250 -6.79 -11.17 32.04
CA HIS A 250 -5.58 -10.95 32.81
C HIS A 250 -5.85 -10.92 34.33
N TYR A 251 -4.96 -11.58 35.06
CA TYR A 251 -4.88 -11.52 36.51
C TYR A 251 -3.46 -11.08 36.89
N PRO A 252 -3.30 -9.94 37.58
CA PRO A 252 -1.99 -9.51 38.06
C PRO A 252 -1.30 -10.61 38.89
N PRO A 253 0.01 -10.86 38.70
CA PRO A 253 0.70 -11.96 39.36
C PRO A 253 0.59 -11.96 40.89
N PHE A 254 0.48 -10.78 41.51
CA PHE A 254 0.34 -10.64 42.96
C PHE A 254 -1.04 -11.08 43.49
N LEU A 255 -2.06 -11.23 42.63
CA LEU A 255 -3.35 -11.82 42.97
C LEU A 255 -3.38 -13.34 42.77
N CYS A 256 -2.46 -13.87 41.97
CA CYS A 256 -2.34 -15.30 41.71
C CYS A 256 -1.67 -15.98 42.91
N ARG A 257 -2.17 -17.16 43.28
CA ARG A 257 -1.66 -17.94 44.42
C ARG A 257 -1.41 -19.38 44.01
N ASN A 258 -0.44 -20.02 44.65
CA ASN A 258 -0.24 -21.45 44.51
C ASN A 258 -1.02 -22.20 45.59
N HIS A 259 -1.62 -23.34 45.25
CA HIS A 259 -2.25 -24.23 46.22
C HIS A 259 -1.30 -24.65 47.35
N ALA A 260 0.00 -24.80 47.03
CA ALA A 260 1.05 -25.11 47.99
C ALA A 260 1.15 -24.10 49.15
N ASP A 261 0.77 -22.84 48.92
CA ASP A 261 0.83 -21.76 49.91
C ASP A 261 -0.28 -21.84 50.97
N LYS A 262 -1.22 -22.79 50.82
CA LYS A 262 -2.38 -23.01 51.71
C LYS A 262 -3.07 -21.69 52.08
N PRO A 263 -3.55 -20.93 51.08
CA PRO A 263 -4.08 -19.60 51.32
C PRO A 263 -5.31 -19.65 52.22
N HIS A 264 -5.33 -18.81 53.24
CA HIS A 264 -6.40 -18.71 54.21
C HIS A 264 -7.24 -17.46 53.96
N ARG A 265 -8.46 -17.42 54.53
CA ARG A 265 -9.42 -16.33 54.33
C ARG A 265 -8.83 -14.92 54.53
N THR A 266 -7.98 -14.73 55.53
CA THR A 266 -7.35 -13.44 55.83
C THR A 266 -6.43 -12.96 54.69
N ALA A 267 -5.76 -13.87 54.00
CA ALA A 267 -4.92 -13.54 52.85
C ALA A 267 -5.76 -12.91 51.73
N TYR A 268 -6.91 -13.50 51.39
CA TYR A 268 -7.84 -12.92 50.40
C TYR A 268 -8.45 -11.60 50.86
N ALA A 269 -8.72 -11.45 52.16
CA ALA A 269 -9.24 -10.20 52.72
C ALA A 269 -8.22 -9.05 52.60
N ASN A 270 -6.93 -9.34 52.68
CA ASN A 270 -5.87 -8.34 52.51
C ASN A 270 -5.79 -7.79 51.07
N ASP A 271 -6.23 -8.56 50.08
CA ASP A 271 -6.22 -8.15 48.67
C ASP A 271 -7.49 -7.40 48.23
N ILE A 272 -8.36 -7.01 49.17
CA ILE A 272 -9.68 -6.46 48.84
C ILE A 272 -9.59 -5.27 47.87
N TYR A 273 -8.59 -4.40 48.01
CA TYR A 273 -8.39 -3.27 47.11
C TYR A 273 -7.88 -3.70 45.74
N SER A 274 -7.07 -4.75 45.68
CA SER A 274 -6.62 -5.33 44.42
C SER A 274 -7.77 -5.95 43.62
N TRP A 275 -8.63 -6.72 44.29
CA TRP A 275 -9.85 -7.26 43.67
C TRP A 275 -10.84 -6.17 43.26
N THR A 276 -10.92 -5.10 44.05
CA THR A 276 -11.73 -3.93 43.72
C THR A 276 -11.20 -3.21 42.47
N ALA A 277 -9.88 -3.02 42.36
CA ALA A 277 -9.24 -2.42 41.18
C ALA A 277 -9.51 -3.27 39.93
N LEU A 278 -9.31 -4.60 40.02
CA LEU A 278 -9.57 -5.52 38.92
C LEU A 278 -11.05 -5.51 38.50
N SER A 279 -11.97 -5.48 39.47
CA SER A 279 -13.41 -5.42 39.19
C SER A 279 -13.80 -4.11 38.50
N TYR A 280 -13.27 -2.98 38.97
CA TYR A 280 -13.55 -1.68 38.35
C TYR A 280 -12.95 -1.57 36.94
N PHE A 281 -11.74 -2.10 36.74
CA PHE A 281 -11.14 -2.18 35.41
C PHE A 281 -11.98 -3.03 34.44
N ARG A 282 -12.46 -4.21 34.87
CA ARG A 282 -13.33 -5.06 34.05
C ARG A 282 -14.68 -4.40 33.76
N GLN A 283 -15.22 -3.63 34.70
CA GLN A 283 -16.41 -2.81 34.45
C GLN A 283 -16.15 -1.77 33.35
N TYR A 284 -15.00 -1.09 33.39
CA TYR A 284 -14.60 -0.14 32.35
C TYR A 284 -14.45 -0.81 30.98
N LEU A 285 -13.87 -2.03 30.91
CA LEU A 285 -13.81 -2.79 29.66
C LEU A 285 -15.21 -3.12 29.12
N ALA A 286 -16.12 -3.55 29.99
CA ALA A 286 -17.49 -3.87 29.61
C ALA A 286 -18.25 -2.62 29.11
N GLN A 287 -18.09 -1.48 29.77
CA GLN A 287 -18.64 -0.20 29.32
C GLN A 287 -18.05 0.21 27.96
N SER A 288 -16.73 0.13 27.80
CA SER A 288 -16.05 0.43 26.52
C SER A 288 -16.57 -0.44 25.37
N GLY A 289 -16.86 -1.72 25.66
CA GLY A 289 -17.46 -2.64 24.70
C GLY A 289 -18.89 -2.27 24.32
N ASN A 290 -19.73 -1.89 25.29
CA ASN A 290 -21.11 -1.47 25.05
C ASN A 290 -21.20 -0.15 24.28
N ASP A 291 -20.33 0.81 24.62
CA ASP A 291 -20.24 2.11 23.95
C ASP A 291 -19.55 2.02 22.58
N SER A 292 -19.10 0.81 22.19
CA SER A 292 -18.38 0.57 20.94
C SER A 292 -17.13 1.44 20.77
N THR A 293 -16.40 1.72 21.87
CA THR A 293 -15.17 2.52 21.86
C THR A 293 -13.90 1.68 21.68
N ASN A 294 -14.01 0.35 21.82
CA ASN A 294 -12.92 -0.61 21.59
C ASN A 294 -12.69 -0.86 20.08
N ARG A 295 -12.28 -2.07 19.64
CA ARG A 295 -12.19 -2.43 18.20
C ARG A 295 -13.43 -2.08 17.37
N GLN A 296 -14.60 -1.98 18.01
CA GLN A 296 -15.86 -1.62 17.35
C GLN A 296 -16.03 -0.12 17.09
N ALA A 297 -15.08 0.73 17.47
CA ALA A 297 -15.09 2.14 17.13
C ALA A 297 -14.87 2.38 15.63
N GLU A 298 -15.21 3.59 15.16
CA GLU A 298 -14.98 4.01 13.77
C GLU A 298 -13.50 4.02 13.41
N ASP A 299 -12.64 4.39 14.37
CA ASP A 299 -11.18 4.38 14.26
C ASP A 299 -10.55 2.99 14.40
N GLY A 300 -11.38 1.94 14.46
CA GLY A 300 -10.96 0.57 14.66
C GLY A 300 -10.34 0.34 16.05
N GLY A 301 -10.61 1.21 17.02
CA GLY A 301 -10.14 1.13 18.41
C GLY A 301 -8.81 1.84 18.65
N TYR A 302 -8.30 2.63 17.69
CA TYR A 302 -7.00 3.29 17.79
C TYR A 302 -6.87 4.11 19.08
N ALA A 303 -7.83 5.00 19.37
CA ALA A 303 -7.78 5.85 20.56
C ALA A 303 -7.77 5.03 21.86
N TRP A 304 -8.53 3.93 21.89
CA TRP A 304 -8.63 3.04 23.04
C TRP A 304 -7.34 2.26 23.28
N TYR A 305 -6.76 1.64 22.25
CA TYR A 305 -5.46 0.97 22.36
C TYR A 305 -4.33 1.96 22.69
N LYS A 306 -4.38 3.18 22.17
CA LYS A 306 -3.43 4.24 22.49
C LYS A 306 -3.52 4.64 23.96
N ALA A 307 -4.73 4.75 24.52
CA ALA A 307 -4.93 5.02 25.94
C ALA A 307 -4.28 3.91 26.81
N PHE A 308 -4.47 2.64 26.43
CA PHE A 308 -3.81 1.51 27.08
C PHE A 308 -2.29 1.55 26.96
N SER A 309 -1.75 1.89 25.80
CA SER A 309 -0.30 2.01 25.62
C SER A 309 0.32 3.14 26.44
N LYS A 310 -0.42 4.25 26.64
CA LYS A 310 0.04 5.37 27.48
C LYS A 310 -0.05 5.02 28.97
N GLY A 311 -1.10 4.31 29.39
CA GLY A 311 -1.35 3.99 30.79
C GLY A 311 -1.60 5.22 31.66
N ALA A 312 -1.44 5.06 32.98
CA ALA A 312 -1.64 6.10 33.98
C ALA A 312 -3.00 6.83 33.80
N ASP A 313 -3.00 8.16 33.67
CA ASP A 313 -4.21 8.99 33.55
C ASP A 313 -4.84 9.00 32.15
N ALA A 314 -4.38 8.15 31.22
CA ALA A 314 -4.97 8.08 29.88
C ALA A 314 -6.39 7.47 29.86
N TYR A 315 -6.71 6.68 30.88
CA TYR A 315 -8.03 6.09 31.13
C TYR A 315 -8.13 5.77 32.61
N LEU A 316 -9.35 5.73 33.16
CA LEU A 316 -9.58 5.54 34.61
C LEU A 316 -8.68 6.46 35.44
N ASP A 317 -8.70 7.75 35.11
CA ASP A 317 -7.86 8.76 35.73
C ASP A 317 -8.29 9.06 37.19
N HIS A 318 -7.58 9.98 37.85
CA HIS A 318 -7.89 10.35 39.23
C HIS A 318 -9.32 10.90 39.40
N GLU A 319 -9.89 11.55 38.39
CA GLU A 319 -11.28 12.03 38.45
C GLU A 319 -12.29 10.88 38.41
N ALA A 320 -12.11 9.91 37.50
CA ALA A 320 -12.93 8.70 37.45
C ALA A 320 -12.83 7.90 38.77
N MET A 321 -11.63 7.81 39.35
CA MET A 321 -11.42 7.17 40.67
C MET A 321 -12.15 7.93 41.78
N ARG A 322 -12.11 9.27 41.77
CA ARG A 322 -12.86 10.11 42.73
C ARG A 322 -14.36 9.91 42.60
N GLU A 323 -14.89 9.80 41.39
CA GLU A 323 -16.30 9.49 41.15
C GLU A 323 -16.66 8.10 41.69
N PHE A 324 -15.84 7.09 41.42
CA PHE A 324 -16.01 5.74 41.97
C PHE A 324 -16.09 5.74 43.50
N HIS A 325 -15.25 6.54 44.17
CA HIS A 325 -15.25 6.69 45.63
C HIS A 325 -16.52 7.33 46.21
N THR A 326 -17.34 8.02 45.41
CA THR A 326 -18.64 8.53 45.87
C THR A 326 -19.66 7.41 46.08
N PHE A 327 -19.59 6.35 45.26
CA PHE A 327 -20.42 5.15 45.39
C PHE A 327 -19.86 4.19 46.44
N PHE A 328 -18.53 4.15 46.60
CA PHE A 328 -17.83 3.27 47.53
C PHE A 328 -16.91 4.07 48.47
N PRO A 329 -17.47 4.72 49.51
CA PRO A 329 -16.69 5.54 50.43
C PRO A 329 -15.61 4.74 51.16
N MET A 330 -14.39 5.27 51.20
CA MET A 330 -13.26 4.65 51.89
C MET A 330 -12.30 5.71 52.45
N SER A 331 -11.39 5.29 53.34
CA SER A 331 -10.38 6.21 53.89
C SER A 331 -9.44 6.72 52.80
N SER A 332 -8.85 7.91 52.98
CA SER A 332 -7.89 8.46 52.01
C SER A 332 -6.71 7.52 51.74
N LYS A 333 -6.27 6.75 52.76
CA LYS A 333 -5.22 5.75 52.60
C LYS A 333 -5.68 4.60 51.70
N ALA A 334 -6.93 4.16 51.82
CA ALA A 334 -7.51 3.11 51.00
C ALA A 334 -7.66 3.57 49.54
N CYS A 335 -8.08 4.82 49.29
CA CYS A 335 -8.12 5.41 47.96
C CYS A 335 -6.76 5.32 47.27
N SER A 336 -5.69 5.78 47.95
CA SER A 336 -4.34 5.73 47.40
C SER A 336 -3.84 4.31 47.12
N VAL A 337 -4.21 3.34 47.96
CA VAL A 337 -3.85 1.93 47.75
C VAL A 337 -4.60 1.35 46.54
N LEU A 338 -5.90 1.65 46.39
CA LEU A 338 -6.69 1.22 45.24
C LEU A 338 -6.12 1.77 43.93
N GLU A 339 -5.82 3.07 43.88
CA GLU A 339 -5.19 3.72 42.73
C GLU A 339 -3.82 3.10 42.40
N ALA A 340 -3.00 2.79 43.42
CA ALA A 340 -1.73 2.13 43.21
C ALA A 340 -1.90 0.74 42.55
N HIS A 341 -2.85 -0.08 43.03
CA HIS A 341 -3.14 -1.38 42.42
C HIS A 341 -3.71 -1.26 41.00
N MET A 342 -4.56 -0.26 40.76
CA MET A 342 -5.03 0.05 39.41
C MET A 342 -3.85 0.37 38.49
N ASN A 343 -2.89 1.19 38.93
CA ASN A 343 -1.72 1.52 38.11
C ASN A 343 -0.84 0.30 37.81
N VAL A 344 -0.67 -0.63 38.75
CA VAL A 344 0.04 -1.90 38.46
C VAL A 344 -0.67 -2.66 37.33
N LEU A 345 -2.00 -2.77 37.39
CA LEU A 345 -2.77 -3.40 36.32
C LEU A 345 -2.59 -2.65 34.99
N LYS A 346 -2.63 -1.31 34.98
CA LYS A 346 -2.42 -0.51 33.76
C LYS A 346 -1.04 -0.72 33.16
N GLU A 347 0.01 -0.87 33.97
CA GLU A 347 1.36 -1.17 33.47
C GLU A 347 1.42 -2.54 32.79
N ASP A 348 0.81 -3.58 33.36
CA ASP A 348 0.76 -4.91 32.74
C ASP A 348 0.09 -4.89 31.35
N ILE A 349 -0.98 -4.09 31.21
CA ILE A 349 -1.75 -4.01 29.96
C ILE A 349 -0.96 -3.35 28.82
N LYS A 350 -0.01 -2.46 29.11
CA LYS A 350 0.80 -1.79 28.07
C LYS A 350 1.49 -2.79 27.15
N ASP A 351 2.00 -3.86 27.74
CA ASP A 351 2.72 -4.90 27.01
C ASP A 351 1.81 -5.70 26.06
N PHE A 352 0.50 -5.77 26.33
CA PHE A 352 -0.44 -6.50 25.48
C PHE A 352 -0.82 -5.72 24.22
N VAL A 353 -0.81 -4.38 24.29
CA VAL A 353 -1.17 -3.52 23.16
C VAL A 353 0.03 -3.03 22.36
N LYS A 354 1.26 -3.26 22.85
CA LYS A 354 2.51 -2.75 22.24
C LYS A 354 2.61 -3.05 20.75
N ASP A 355 2.22 -4.26 20.33
CA ASP A 355 2.36 -4.71 18.95
C ASP A 355 1.36 -4.01 18.01
N LEU A 356 0.21 -3.60 18.53
CA LEU A 356 -0.76 -2.79 17.79
C LEU A 356 -0.28 -1.36 17.57
N MET A 357 0.58 -0.84 18.46
CA MET A 357 1.11 0.53 18.41
C MET A 357 2.39 0.66 17.59
N VAL A 358 2.91 -0.44 17.02
CA VAL A 358 4.08 -0.38 16.14
C VAL A 358 3.73 0.40 14.88
N VAL A 359 4.46 1.48 14.63
CA VAL A 359 4.33 2.28 13.41
C VAL A 359 5.13 1.63 12.29
N ARG A 360 4.47 1.24 11.20
CA ARG A 360 5.12 0.67 10.00
C ARG A 360 4.96 1.54 8.75
N THR A 361 4.58 2.79 8.95
CA THR A 361 4.43 3.81 7.91
C THR A 361 5.54 4.85 8.02
N HIS A 362 5.81 5.56 6.94
CA HIS A 362 6.73 6.70 6.92
C HIS A 362 6.10 7.96 7.51
N VAL A 363 4.76 8.04 7.52
CA VAL A 363 4.05 9.15 8.15
C VAL A 363 4.02 8.99 9.67
N ASP A 364 4.46 10.05 10.36
CA ASP A 364 4.43 10.15 11.82
C ASP A 364 2.98 10.12 12.37
N PRO A 365 2.69 9.32 13.41
CA PRO A 365 1.35 9.26 14.01
C PRO A 365 0.76 10.61 14.40
N ALA A 366 1.57 11.58 14.85
CA ALA A 366 1.05 12.91 15.20
C ALA A 366 0.46 13.64 13.97
N THR A 367 1.00 13.39 12.78
CA THR A 367 0.44 13.91 11.52
C THR A 367 -0.91 13.27 11.21
N LEU A 368 -1.05 11.96 11.46
CA LEU A 368 -2.31 11.24 11.27
C LEU A 368 -3.39 11.70 12.26
N GLU A 369 -2.99 12.00 13.49
CA GLU A 369 -3.87 12.55 14.53
C GLU A 369 -4.32 13.97 14.20
N GLY A 370 -3.43 14.81 13.68
CA GLY A 370 -3.76 16.16 13.22
C GLY A 370 -4.77 16.18 12.07
N ALA A 371 -4.88 15.09 11.30
CA ALA A 371 -5.88 14.92 10.26
C ALA A 371 -7.28 14.53 10.78
N GLY A 372 -7.44 14.34 12.09
CA GLY A 372 -8.72 14.21 12.78
C GLY A 372 -9.15 12.79 13.13
N LYS A 373 -8.95 11.81 12.23
CA LYS A 373 -9.30 10.40 12.48
C LYS A 373 -8.07 9.50 12.30
N PRO A 374 -7.27 9.25 13.34
CA PRO A 374 -6.12 8.34 13.25
C PRO A 374 -6.56 6.87 13.14
N TRP A 375 -5.66 6.02 12.68
CA TRP A 375 -5.87 4.58 12.53
C TRP A 375 -4.59 3.80 12.84
N LEU A 376 -4.71 2.49 13.02
CA LEU A 376 -3.58 1.60 13.29
C LEU A 376 -2.71 1.39 12.05
N THR A 377 -1.39 1.43 12.21
CA THR A 377 -0.41 1.26 11.12
C THR A 377 0.53 0.07 11.36
N CYS A 378 0.13 -0.88 12.22
CA CYS A 378 0.92 -2.04 12.62
C CYS A 378 0.88 -3.22 11.64
N THR A 379 0.09 -3.13 10.57
CA THR A 379 -0.06 -4.17 9.54
C THR A 379 1.29 -4.52 8.90
N VAL A 380 1.58 -5.81 8.82
CA VAL A 380 2.78 -6.34 8.16
C VAL A 380 2.45 -6.72 6.73
N VAL A 381 3.13 -6.09 5.78
CA VAL A 381 3.07 -6.42 4.35
C VAL A 381 4.39 -7.04 3.92
N GLU A 382 4.36 -8.35 3.68
CA GLU A 382 5.54 -9.16 3.37
C GLU A 382 5.83 -9.15 1.86
N LYS A 383 6.94 -9.78 1.47
CA LYS A 383 7.32 -9.90 0.06
C LYS A 383 6.30 -10.75 -0.73
N GLY A 384 5.74 -11.79 -0.11
CA GLY A 384 4.71 -12.64 -0.72
C GLY A 384 3.35 -11.97 -0.89
N ASP A 385 3.12 -10.83 -0.23
CA ASP A 385 1.91 -10.04 -0.41
C ASP A 385 1.99 -9.12 -1.65
N LEU A 386 3.16 -8.98 -2.28
CA LEU A 386 3.35 -8.14 -3.46
C LEU A 386 2.77 -8.85 -4.71
N PRO A 387 1.77 -8.27 -5.42
CA PRO A 387 1.08 -8.95 -6.52
C PRO A 387 1.96 -9.39 -7.70
N TRP A 388 3.14 -8.78 -7.85
CA TRP A 388 4.08 -9.07 -8.93
C TRP A 388 5.20 -10.04 -8.53
N VAL A 389 5.27 -10.45 -7.27
CA VAL A 389 6.21 -11.47 -6.82
C VAL A 389 5.57 -12.84 -7.00
N VAL A 390 6.15 -13.66 -7.87
CA VAL A 390 5.81 -15.08 -7.95
C VAL A 390 6.62 -15.78 -6.88
N MET A 391 5.95 -16.30 -5.85
CA MET A 391 6.60 -17.11 -4.81
C MET A 391 6.78 -18.52 -5.36
N GLU A 392 8.00 -19.06 -5.29
CA GLU A 392 8.22 -20.49 -5.52
C GLU A 392 7.52 -21.29 -4.41
N GLU A 393 6.93 -22.44 -4.74
CA GLU A 393 6.20 -23.29 -3.79
C GLU A 393 7.11 -23.73 -2.65
N GLY A 394 7.09 -23.02 -1.52
CA GLY A 394 7.89 -23.35 -0.33
C GLY A 394 8.10 -22.23 0.69
N GLU A 395 7.99 -20.95 0.31
CA GLU A 395 8.30 -19.81 1.19
C GLU A 395 7.06 -19.05 1.70
N GLN A 396 6.03 -19.73 2.22
CA GLN A 396 4.91 -19.00 2.86
C GLN A 396 5.36 -18.41 4.21
N GLY A 397 5.54 -17.09 4.22
CA GLY A 397 5.91 -16.29 5.39
C GLY A 397 4.85 -16.30 6.49
N ASN A 398 5.34 -16.31 7.72
CA ASN A 398 4.63 -16.62 8.96
C ASN A 398 4.05 -15.38 9.67
N GLY A 399 3.88 -14.26 8.94
CA GLY A 399 3.45 -12.98 9.49
C GLY A 399 2.04 -13.05 10.08
N PHE A 400 1.92 -12.76 11.37
CA PHE A 400 0.74 -12.83 12.25
C PHE A 400 0.38 -14.17 12.89
N ASN A 401 0.83 -15.31 12.35
CA ASN A 401 0.52 -16.60 13.00
C ASN A 401 1.23 -16.71 14.36
N ALA A 402 2.41 -16.10 14.54
CA ALA A 402 3.15 -16.12 15.79
C ALA A 402 2.44 -15.42 16.97
N LEU A 403 1.82 -14.25 16.76
CA LEU A 403 1.15 -13.51 17.84
C LEU A 403 -0.17 -14.19 18.26
N ALA A 404 -0.91 -14.74 17.30
CA ALA A 404 -2.10 -15.52 17.58
C ALA A 404 -1.76 -16.86 18.24
N GLN A 405 -0.70 -17.55 17.77
CA GLN A 405 -0.21 -18.78 18.37
C GLN A 405 0.33 -18.55 19.78
N GLU A 406 1.06 -17.47 20.04
CA GLU A 406 1.60 -17.15 21.37
C GLU A 406 0.50 -16.71 22.34
N ALA A 407 -0.54 -16.01 21.87
CA ALA A 407 -1.72 -15.71 22.67
C ALA A 407 -2.58 -16.95 22.99
N MET A 408 -2.71 -17.89 22.05
CA MET A 408 -3.43 -19.16 22.26
C MET A 408 -2.64 -20.17 23.11
N ARG A 409 -1.30 -20.16 23.06
CA ARG A 409 -0.45 -21.09 23.84
C ARG A 409 -0.52 -20.87 25.34
N VAL A 410 -0.87 -19.65 25.77
CA VAL A 410 -1.08 -19.32 27.19
C VAL A 410 -2.36 -19.96 27.73
N GLU A 411 -3.35 -20.27 26.88
CA GLU A 411 -4.59 -20.97 27.29
C GLU A 411 -4.36 -22.46 27.58
N GLU A 412 -3.51 -23.16 26.81
CA GLU A 412 -3.25 -24.60 27.02
C GLU A 412 -2.43 -24.88 28.29
N THR A 413 -1.47 -24.01 28.63
CA THR A 413 -0.63 -24.21 29.82
C THR A 413 -1.34 -23.94 31.15
N GLY A 414 -2.58 -23.45 31.12
CA GLY A 414 -3.40 -23.19 32.31
C GLY A 414 -4.39 -24.31 32.66
N MET A 415 -4.45 -25.39 31.87
CA MET A 415 -5.50 -26.42 31.99
C MET A 415 -4.98 -27.85 32.20
N GLU A 416 -3.66 -28.05 32.24
CA GLU A 416 -3.05 -29.33 32.61
C GLU A 416 -2.42 -29.24 34.01
N ALA A 417 -3.23 -29.50 35.04
CA ALA A 417 -2.74 -29.94 36.34
C ALA A 417 -3.78 -30.86 37.01
N ASP A 418 -3.38 -32.14 37.09
CA ASP A 418 -3.70 -33.12 38.13
C ASP A 418 -5.09 -33.78 38.12
N ASP A 419 -5.30 -34.67 37.14
CA ASP A 419 -6.08 -35.90 37.34
C ASP A 419 -5.10 -37.09 37.37
N GLU A 420 -4.36 -37.28 38.48
CA GLU A 420 -3.67 -38.55 38.78
C GLU A 420 -3.84 -38.92 40.27
N ASP A 421 -4.56 -40.02 40.45
CA ASP A 421 -4.40 -41.08 41.45
C ASP A 421 -4.87 -40.88 42.91
N ASP A 422 -6.13 -41.29 43.15
CA ASP A 422 -6.59 -41.86 44.42
C ASP A 422 -6.69 -43.40 44.29
N GLU A 423 -5.70 -44.13 44.82
CA GLU A 423 -5.82 -45.49 45.37
C GLU A 423 -5.14 -45.59 46.75
#